data_AF-A0A6I5RK58-F1
#
_entry.id   AF-A0A6I5RK58-F1
#
_cell.length_a   1.000
_cell.length_b   1.000
_cell.length_c   1.000
_cell.angle_alpha   90.00
_cell.angle_beta   90.00
_cell.angle_gamma   90.00
#
_symmetry.space_group_name_H-M   'P 1'
#
loop_
_entity.id
_entity.type
_entity.pdbx_description
1 polymer ?
#
loop_
_entity_poly.entity_id
_entity_poly.type
_entity_poly.pdbx_seq_one_letter_code
_entity_poly.pdbx_strand_id
1 'polypeptide(L)'
;VDGRAEVYLSLSGKSAPKDWDMAAPELILTEAGGQFTHFSGEPLQYNTGDVNQWGGLMASNGHCHDTLCTIANDVLAAYDQTAQS
;
A
#
# COMPACT_ATOMS: atom_id res chain seq x y z
N VAL A 1 3.85 -19.93 7.86
CA VAL A 1 3.15 -18.70 7.41
C VAL A 1 2.51 -19.06 6.08
N ASP A 2 1.17 -19.10 6.04
CA ASP A 2 0.41 -19.87 5.03
C ASP A 2 0.16 -19.15 3.69
N GLY A 3 0.80 -18.01 3.40
CA GLY A 3 0.69 -17.34 2.08
C GLY A 3 -0.75 -17.05 1.62
N ARG A 4 -1.72 -16.92 2.54
CA ARG A 4 -3.16 -16.92 2.21
C ARG A 4 -3.69 -15.61 1.63
N ALA A 5 -2.85 -14.59 1.52
CA ALA A 5 -3.21 -13.30 0.93
C ALA A 5 -2.17 -12.94 -0.13
N GLU A 6 -2.63 -12.69 -1.35
CA GLU A 6 -1.77 -12.27 -2.46
C GLU A 6 -1.61 -10.74 -2.52
N VAL A 7 -2.55 -9.99 -1.94
CA VAL A 7 -2.58 -8.52 -1.97
C VAL A 7 -3.14 -7.95 -0.65
N TYR A 8 -2.52 -6.89 -0.14
CA TYR A 8 -3.06 -6.01 0.90
C TYR A 8 -3.29 -4.61 0.31
N LEU A 9 -4.45 -4.02 0.60
CA LEU A 9 -4.87 -2.70 0.13
C LEU A 9 -5.40 -1.87 1.29
N SER A 10 -4.82 -0.69 1.52
CA SER A 10 -5.34 0.30 2.48
C SER A 10 -5.89 1.53 1.75
N LEU A 11 -7.15 1.88 2.00
CA LEU A 11 -7.87 3.01 1.41
C LEU A 11 -8.52 3.83 2.53
N SER A 12 -7.75 4.67 3.24
CA SER A 12 -8.31 5.54 4.27
C SER A 12 -7.70 6.94 4.20
N GLY A 13 -8.55 7.94 4.00
CA GLY A 13 -8.18 9.35 4.12
C GLY A 13 -8.43 9.93 5.53
N LYS A 14 -8.99 9.14 6.46
CA LYS A 14 -9.34 9.62 7.82
C LYS A 14 -8.37 9.14 8.90
N SER A 15 -7.69 8.02 8.64
CA SER A 15 -6.73 7.41 9.55
C SER A 15 -5.70 6.63 8.74
N ALA A 16 -4.50 6.51 9.28
CA ALA A 16 -3.40 5.77 8.67
C ALA A 16 -2.82 4.79 9.71
N PRO A 17 -2.32 3.62 9.26
CA PRO A 17 -1.52 2.76 10.12
C PRO A 17 -0.24 3.48 10.54
N LYS A 18 0.31 3.08 11.67
CA LYS A 18 1.55 3.66 12.18
C LYS A 18 2.76 2.91 11.64
N ASP A 19 3.93 3.55 11.70
CA ASP A 19 5.21 2.94 11.34
C ASP A 19 5.39 1.55 11.94
N TRP A 20 5.10 1.39 13.23
CA TRP A 20 5.25 0.11 13.93
C TRP A 20 4.22 -0.95 13.51
N ASP A 21 3.09 -0.55 12.92
CA ASP A 21 2.11 -1.51 12.37
C ASP A 21 2.62 -2.11 11.05
N MET A 22 3.42 -1.36 10.29
CA MET A 22 3.88 -1.75 8.94
C MET A 22 5.31 -2.31 8.91
N ALA A 23 6.19 -1.91 9.83
CA ALA A 23 7.61 -2.26 9.79
C ALA A 23 7.89 -3.78 9.81
N ALA A 24 7.22 -4.51 10.72
CA ALA A 24 7.39 -5.96 10.81
C ALA A 24 6.85 -6.72 9.57
N PRO A 25 5.60 -6.49 9.09
CA PRO A 25 5.10 -7.18 7.92
C PRO A 25 5.82 -6.78 6.62
N GLU A 26 6.27 -5.53 6.47
CA GLU A 26 7.09 -5.12 5.32
C GLU A 26 8.38 -5.93 5.22
N LEU A 27 9.13 -6.04 6.32
CA LEU A 27 10.40 -6.77 6.31
C LEU A 27 10.18 -8.25 5.98
N ILE A 28 9.16 -8.88 6.56
CA ILE A 28 8.84 -10.29 6.28
C ILE A 28 8.47 -10.48 4.81
N LEU A 29 7.67 -9.57 4.24
CA LEU A 29 7.20 -9.68 2.86
C LEU A 29 8.35 -9.46 1.86
N THR A 30 9.18 -8.44 2.09
CA THR A 30 10.29 -8.09 1.20
C THR A 30 11.39 -9.17 1.21
N GLU A 31 11.71 -9.75 2.37
CA GLU A 31 12.62 -10.90 2.47
C GLU A 31 12.07 -12.17 1.78
N ALA A 32 10.74 -12.28 1.65
CA ALA A 32 10.09 -13.34 0.88
C ALA A 32 9.99 -13.04 -0.63
N GLY A 33 10.53 -11.91 -1.09
CA GLY A 33 10.50 -11.48 -2.50
C GLY A 33 9.26 -10.69 -2.90
N GLY A 34 8.41 -10.30 -1.94
CA GLY A 34 7.27 -9.42 -2.17
C GLY A 34 7.63 -7.93 -2.18
N GLN A 35 6.63 -7.08 -2.40
CA GLN A 35 6.76 -5.63 -2.44
C GLN A 35 5.71 -4.96 -1.55
N PHE A 36 6.09 -3.89 -0.86
CA PHE A 36 5.20 -3.05 -0.07
C PHE A 36 5.51 -1.57 -0.39
N THR A 37 4.56 -0.86 -0.97
CA THR A 37 4.74 0.54 -1.42
C THR A 37 3.45 1.35 -1.22
N HIS A 38 3.52 2.66 -1.48
CA HIS A 38 2.35 3.46 -1.79
C HIS A 38 1.82 3.14 -3.20
N PHE A 39 0.58 3.49 -3.54
CA PHE A 39 0.08 3.32 -4.92
C PHE A 39 0.87 4.10 -5.98
N SER A 40 1.66 5.10 -5.57
CA SER A 40 2.60 5.77 -6.46
C SER A 40 3.81 4.90 -6.85
N GLY A 41 4.00 3.74 -6.21
CA GLY A 41 5.20 2.91 -6.31
C GLY A 41 6.33 3.34 -5.37
N GLU A 42 6.14 4.42 -4.61
CA GLU A 42 7.15 4.90 -3.66
C GLU A 42 7.22 3.96 -2.43
N PRO A 43 8.42 3.62 -1.95
CA PRO A 43 8.58 2.78 -0.77
C PRO A 43 8.02 3.47 0.48
N LEU A 44 7.67 2.67 1.49
CA LEU A 44 7.29 3.20 2.80
C LEU A 44 8.49 3.93 3.42
N GLN A 45 8.21 5.07 4.05
CA GLN A 45 9.24 5.86 4.74
C GLN A 45 9.00 5.84 6.23
N TYR A 46 10.03 5.52 6.99
CA TYR A 46 9.97 5.41 8.44
C TYR A 46 10.72 6.57 9.10
N ASN A 47 10.33 6.91 10.32
CA ASN A 47 11.07 7.89 11.14
C ASN A 47 11.17 9.29 10.47
N THR A 48 10.09 9.74 9.81
CA THR A 48 10.02 11.05 9.14
C THR A 48 9.54 12.18 10.07
N GLY A 49 9.28 11.87 11.34
CA GLY A 49 8.69 12.78 12.33
C GLY A 49 7.16 12.70 12.40
N ASP A 50 6.49 12.29 11.32
CA ASP A 50 5.12 11.77 11.36
C ASP A 50 5.18 10.25 11.29
N VAL A 51 4.62 9.58 12.30
CA VAL A 51 4.61 8.11 12.39
C VAL A 51 3.47 7.47 11.61
N ASN A 52 2.67 8.25 10.89
CA ASN A 52 1.54 7.77 10.11
C ASN A 52 1.94 7.46 8.67
N GLN A 53 1.59 6.27 8.19
CA GLN A 53 1.74 5.86 6.79
C GLN A 53 0.51 6.30 5.97
N TRP A 54 0.48 7.58 5.60
CA TRP A 54 -0.65 8.17 4.89
C TRP A 54 -0.77 7.72 3.44
N GLY A 55 -2.01 7.74 2.94
CA GLY A 55 -2.31 7.45 1.53
C GLY A 55 -2.60 5.98 1.27
N GLY A 56 -2.69 5.65 -0.02
CA GLY A 56 -2.95 4.30 -0.48
C GLY A 56 -1.72 3.42 -0.33
N LEU A 57 -1.85 2.30 0.39
CA LEU A 57 -0.77 1.33 0.60
C LEU A 57 -1.08 0.03 -0.13
N MET A 58 -0.07 -0.54 -0.77
CA MET A 58 -0.14 -1.81 -1.49
C MET A 58 0.95 -2.75 -1.02
N ALA A 59 0.56 -3.97 -0.67
CA ALA A 59 1.49 -5.09 -0.49
C ALA A 59 1.15 -6.20 -1.48
N SER A 60 2.15 -6.83 -2.11
CA SER A 60 1.94 -7.94 -3.06
C SER A 60 3.12 -8.93 -3.09
N ASN A 61 2.93 -10.07 -3.75
CA ASN A 61 4.00 -11.04 -4.04
C ASN A 61 5.06 -10.56 -5.05
N GLY A 62 4.94 -9.33 -5.56
CA GLY A 62 5.93 -8.66 -6.39
C GLY A 62 5.72 -8.79 -7.90
N HIS A 63 5.09 -9.86 -8.42
CA HIS A 63 5.01 -10.10 -9.87
C HIS A 63 4.12 -9.11 -10.63
N CYS A 64 3.06 -8.63 -9.99
CA CYS A 64 2.06 -7.75 -10.61
C CYS A 64 1.88 -6.43 -9.83
N HIS A 65 2.86 -6.06 -8.99
CA HIS A 65 2.75 -4.93 -8.07
C HIS A 65 2.41 -3.62 -8.80
N ASP A 66 3.19 -3.25 -9.82
CA ASP A 66 2.99 -2.00 -10.57
C ASP A 66 1.65 -1.96 -11.30
N THR A 67 1.22 -3.09 -11.85
CA THR A 67 -0.09 -3.23 -12.51
C THR A 67 -1.21 -3.03 -11.49
N LEU A 68 -1.10 -3.62 -10.31
CA LEU A 68 -2.08 -3.43 -9.23
C LEU A 68 -2.10 -1.98 -8.74
N CYS A 69 -0.94 -1.33 -8.57
CA CYS A 69 -0.84 0.09 -8.21
C CYS A 69 -1.53 0.97 -9.26
N THR A 70 -1.28 0.70 -10.54
CA THR A 70 -1.91 1.43 -11.66
C THR A 70 -3.43 1.27 -11.63
N ILE A 71 -3.92 0.03 -11.52
CA ILE A 71 -5.37 -0.24 -11.43
C ILE A 71 -5.99 0.47 -10.23
N ALA A 72 -5.34 0.42 -9.07
CA ALA A 72 -5.84 1.08 -7.87
C ALA A 72 -5.98 2.60 -8.08
N ASN A 73 -4.96 3.25 -8.66
CA ASN A 73 -5.00 4.68 -8.97
C ASN A 73 -6.09 5.01 -10.00
N ASP A 74 -6.21 4.24 -11.09
CA ASP A 74 -7.21 4.47 -12.14
C ASP A 74 -8.63 4.36 -11.60
N VAL A 75 -8.88 3.33 -10.77
CA VAL A 75 -10.18 3.11 -10.12
C VAL A 75 -10.51 4.28 -9.20
N LEU A 76 -9.58 4.69 -8.34
CA LEU A 76 -9.80 5.82 -7.43
C LEU A 76 -10.05 7.14 -8.18
N ALA A 77 -9.28 7.41 -9.25
CA ALA A 77 -9.48 8.58 -10.09
C ALA A 77 -10.87 8.60 -10.74
N ALA A 78 -11.37 7.45 -11.20
CA ALA A 78 -12.72 7.33 -11.75
C ALA A 78 -13.81 7.55 -10.68
N TYR A 79 -13.60 7.04 -9.46
CA TYR A 79 -14.52 7.28 -8.34
C TYR A 79 -14.59 8.76 -7.97
N ASP A 80 -13.46 9.46 -7.91
CA ASP A 80 -13.42 10.88 -7.57
C ASP A 80 -14.15 11.74 -8.60
N GLN A 81 -14.03 11.43 -9.90
CA GLN A 81 -14.77 12.11 -10.97
C GLN A 81 -16.29 11.89 -10.86
N THR A 82 -16.69 10.68 -10.48
CA THR A 82 -18.11 10.33 -10.32
C THR A 82 -18.71 10.98 -9.07
N ALA A 83 -17.94 11.11 -7.99
CA ALA A 83 -18.39 11.72 -6.73
C ALA A 83 -18.55 13.25 -6.80
N GLN A 84 -17.94 13.89 -7.80
CA GLN A 84 -18.00 15.34 -8.04
C GLN A 84 -19.08 15.73 -9.08
N SER A 85 -19.79 14.76 -9.66
CA SER A 85 -20.86 14.92 -10.64
C SER A 85 -22.24 14.77 -9.99
#